data_AF-A0A4U1APA8-F1
#
_entry.id   AF-A0A4U1APA8-F1
#
_cell.length_a   1.000
_cell.length_b   1.000
_cell.length_c   1.000
_cell.angle_alpha   90.00
_cell.angle_beta   90.00
_cell.angle_gamma   90.00
#
_symmetry.space_group_name_H-M   'P 1'
#
loop_
_entity.id
_entity.type
_entity.pdbx_description
1 polymer ?
#
loop_
_entity_poly.entity_id
_entity_poly.type
_entity_poly.pdbx_seq_one_letter_code
_entity_poly.pdbx_strand_id
1 'polypeptide(L)'
;MSTICYLCGKDIPDDEKISSDHVVPKLLIDREQPRAKGYDYGGFLPTHDICNNSFGPESYCRVALKIISKLYDPECISKLQHKQHSNLLLMTLNSECFDEFSEKELLFFKIRDVRNNSYSEINDPEFIQQTEPVNIEAKVLFTSLAVITKSAAALLIKRYLKKVPTTWKVLSIPYHGITEELNFDTILGQAKPFDIDVKVYIKDMKSDLYLVVYIAYGVMFYLFIQIDGGRRKLKDIAKKFNDADPYFFKGKFINDLLSYRWRKINQ
;
A
#
# COMPACT_ATOMS: atom_id res chain seq x y z
N MET A 1 6.57 16.59 26.75
CA MET A 1 5.57 16.62 25.66
C MET A 1 5.15 15.18 25.44
N SER A 2 3.86 14.88 25.43
CA SER A 2 3.39 13.53 25.16
C SER A 2 3.75 13.12 23.73
N THR A 3 4.18 11.88 23.56
CA THR A 3 4.57 11.35 22.25
C THR A 3 3.32 10.80 21.57
N ILE A 4 2.89 11.36 20.44
CA ILE A 4 1.67 10.91 19.75
C ILE A 4 2.02 9.82 18.74
N CYS A 5 1.34 8.66 18.82
CA CYS A 5 1.42 7.63 17.81
C CYS A 5 0.78 8.11 16.50
N TYR A 6 1.58 8.18 15.43
CA TYR A 6 1.08 8.72 14.15
C TYR A 6 0.02 7.84 13.47
N LEU A 7 0.02 6.54 13.79
CA LEU A 7 -0.89 5.56 13.20
C LEU A 7 -2.30 5.62 13.78
N CYS A 8 -2.43 5.85 15.10
CA CYS A 8 -3.71 5.84 15.81
C CYS A 8 -4.09 7.21 16.41
N GLY A 9 -3.21 8.22 16.33
CA GLY A 9 -3.44 9.58 16.81
C GLY A 9 -3.56 9.73 18.33
N LYS A 10 -3.24 8.69 19.11
CA LYS A 10 -3.27 8.70 20.58
C LYS A 10 -1.90 8.97 21.17
N ASP A 11 -1.86 9.54 22.37
CA ASP A 11 -0.65 9.62 23.18
C ASP A 11 -0.13 8.21 23.49
N ILE A 12 1.19 8.04 23.42
CA ILE A 12 1.91 6.88 23.92
C ILE A 12 2.30 7.20 25.36
N PRO A 13 1.80 6.44 26.35
CA PRO A 13 2.16 6.63 27.76
C PRO A 13 3.67 6.55 27.98
N ASP A 14 4.20 7.33 28.92
CA ASP A 14 5.65 7.35 29.22
C ASP A 14 6.16 6.00 29.76
N ASP A 15 5.27 5.16 30.30
CA ASP A 15 5.54 3.81 30.80
C ASP A 15 5.42 2.71 29.73
N GLU A 16 4.93 3.03 28.52
CA GLU A 16 4.85 2.09 27.40
C GLU A 16 6.14 2.14 26.54
N LYS A 17 6.62 0.97 26.11
CA LYS A 17 7.77 0.90 25.19
C LYS A 17 7.38 1.49 23.83
N ILE A 18 7.95 2.65 23.49
CA ILE A 18 7.77 3.29 22.19
C ILE A 18 8.35 2.40 21.08
N SER A 19 7.49 1.98 20.15
CA SER A 19 7.92 1.38 18.88
C SER A 19 8.22 2.48 17.87
N SER A 20 9.17 2.25 16.99
CA SER A 20 9.62 3.23 16.00
C SER A 20 9.39 2.68 14.60
N ASP A 21 8.55 3.37 13.84
CA ASP A 21 8.32 3.03 12.45
C ASP A 21 9.27 3.83 11.57
N HIS A 22 9.90 3.14 10.62
CA HIS A 22 10.81 3.78 9.68
C HIS A 22 9.98 4.50 8.62
N VAL A 23 10.38 5.74 8.31
CA VAL A 23 9.69 6.54 7.29
C VAL A 23 10.19 6.22 5.87
N VAL A 24 11.46 5.80 5.77
CA VAL A 24 12.08 5.30 4.54
C VAL A 24 12.91 4.07 4.91
N PRO A 25 12.81 2.94 4.16
CA PRO A 25 13.43 1.71 4.62
C PRO A 25 14.94 1.73 4.50
N LYS A 26 15.63 1.37 5.59
CA LYS A 26 17.11 1.32 5.65
C LYS A 26 17.73 0.32 4.67
N LEU A 27 16.99 -0.72 4.31
CA LEU A 27 17.44 -1.84 3.47
C LEU A 27 17.57 -1.48 1.97
N LEU A 28 17.27 -0.25 1.58
CA LEU A 28 17.08 0.12 0.18
C LEU A 28 18.05 1.22 -0.28
N ILE A 29 19.22 1.29 0.36
CA ILE A 29 20.29 2.27 0.08
C ILE A 29 21.53 1.49 -0.37
N ASP A 30 21.84 1.55 -1.66
CA ASP A 30 22.84 0.72 -2.35
C ASP A 30 24.29 1.23 -2.29
N ARG A 31 24.62 2.11 -1.32
CA ARG A 31 25.97 2.70 -1.16
C ARG A 31 26.46 2.63 0.29
N GLU A 32 27.78 2.49 0.49
CA GLU A 32 28.40 2.68 1.82
C GLU A 32 28.00 4.05 2.37
N GLN A 33 27.40 4.07 3.57
CA GLN A 33 26.72 5.25 4.08
C GLN A 33 27.70 6.22 4.77
N PRO A 34 27.91 7.44 4.25
CA PRO A 34 28.68 8.44 5.00
C PRO A 34 27.88 8.88 6.22
N ARG A 35 28.46 8.73 7.42
CA ARG A 35 27.90 9.17 8.72
C ARG A 35 27.92 10.71 8.88
N ALA A 36 27.51 11.46 7.86
CA ALA A 36 27.55 12.92 7.88
C ALA A 36 26.22 13.52 8.40
N LYS A 37 26.32 14.44 9.37
CA LYS A 37 25.19 15.28 9.82
C LYS A 37 24.62 16.07 8.64
N GLY A 38 23.30 15.99 8.42
CA GLY A 38 22.59 16.78 7.40
C GLY A 38 21.86 15.97 6.32
N TYR A 39 22.09 14.66 6.26
CA TYR A 39 21.28 13.75 5.45
C TYR A 39 20.29 12.98 6.34
N ASP A 40 19.06 13.47 6.45
CA ASP A 40 18.01 12.86 7.28
C ASP A 40 17.33 11.72 6.49
N TYR A 41 17.93 10.52 6.54
CA TYR A 41 17.54 9.36 5.73
C TYR A 41 16.28 8.66 6.28
N GLY A 42 15.16 9.38 6.28
CA GLY A 42 13.83 8.90 6.65
C GLY A 42 13.46 9.24 8.09
N GLY A 43 14.33 8.96 9.06
CA GLY A 43 13.99 9.09 10.48
C GLY A 43 12.87 8.14 10.90
N PHE A 44 12.43 8.29 12.14
CA PHE A 44 11.42 7.43 12.74
C PHE A 44 10.19 8.23 13.13
N LEU A 45 9.03 7.60 13.02
CA LEU A 45 7.82 8.10 13.65
C LEU A 45 7.44 7.22 14.84
N PRO A 46 7.06 7.82 15.97
CA PRO A 46 6.67 7.07 17.14
C PRO A 46 5.35 6.33 16.91
N THR A 47 5.28 5.10 17.41
CA THR A 47 4.12 4.22 17.29
C THR A 47 3.92 3.39 18.55
N HIS A 48 2.65 3.03 18.83
CA HIS A 48 2.40 1.87 19.69
C HIS A 48 2.84 0.61 18.95
N ASP A 49 3.38 -0.37 19.67
CA ASP A 49 3.91 -1.60 19.09
C ASP A 49 2.84 -2.36 18.27
N ILE A 50 1.64 -2.50 18.84
CA ILE A 50 0.49 -3.14 18.19
C ILE A 50 0.11 -2.45 16.88
N CYS A 51 0.18 -1.10 16.84
CA CYS A 51 -0.17 -0.35 15.64
C CYS A 51 0.83 -0.61 14.52
N ASN A 52 2.12 -0.62 14.83
CA ASN A 52 3.17 -0.81 13.84
C ASN A 52 3.11 -2.21 13.22
N ASN A 53 2.97 -3.24 14.07
CA ASN A 53 2.97 -4.64 13.65
C ASN A 53 1.78 -5.02 12.76
N SER A 54 0.68 -4.26 12.81
CA SER A 54 -0.55 -4.57 12.06
C SER A 54 -0.44 -4.32 10.54
N PHE A 55 0.53 -3.52 10.09
CA PHE A 55 0.77 -3.26 8.66
C PHE A 55 1.88 -4.11 8.05
N GLY A 56 2.46 -5.02 8.84
CA GLY A 56 3.63 -5.79 8.44
C GLY A 56 4.92 -4.95 8.37
N PRO A 57 6.03 -5.58 7.98
CA PRO A 57 7.31 -4.93 7.77
C PRO A 57 7.24 -3.81 6.74
N GLU A 58 8.14 -2.85 6.86
CA GLU A 58 8.23 -1.70 5.96
C GLU A 58 8.44 -2.08 4.47
N SER A 59 9.14 -3.20 4.23
CA SER A 59 9.34 -3.76 2.90
C SER A 59 8.03 -4.14 2.22
N TYR A 60 6.93 -4.29 2.96
CA TYR A 60 5.64 -4.67 2.40
C TYR A 60 5.06 -3.61 1.47
N CYS A 61 5.52 -2.35 1.51
CA CYS A 61 5.16 -1.36 0.49
C CYS A 61 5.67 -1.80 -0.89
N ARG A 62 6.90 -2.31 -0.98
CA ARG A 62 7.47 -2.88 -2.21
C ARG A 62 6.76 -4.16 -2.62
N VAL A 63 6.52 -5.05 -1.67
CA VAL A 63 5.79 -6.31 -1.91
C VAL A 63 4.39 -6.03 -2.45
N ALA A 64 3.69 -5.02 -1.91
CA ALA A 64 2.38 -4.59 -2.38
C ALA A 64 2.42 -4.16 -3.86
N LEU A 65 3.43 -3.38 -4.26
CA LEU A 65 3.59 -2.94 -5.65
C LEU A 65 3.85 -4.14 -6.59
N LYS A 66 4.72 -5.08 -6.19
CA LYS A 66 5.00 -6.30 -6.97
C LYS A 66 3.79 -7.20 -7.10
N ILE A 67 3.10 -7.50 -6.00
CA ILE A 67 1.89 -8.33 -6.01
C ILE A 67 0.83 -7.71 -6.93
N ILE A 68 0.64 -6.40 -6.87
CA ILE A 68 -0.30 -5.72 -7.75
C ILE A 68 0.12 -5.85 -9.22
N SER A 69 1.40 -5.67 -9.53
CA SER A 69 1.92 -5.90 -10.88
C SER A 69 1.57 -7.31 -11.39
N LYS A 70 1.85 -8.35 -10.60
CA LYS A 70 1.52 -9.75 -10.93
C LYS A 70 0.03 -9.99 -11.09
N LEU A 71 -0.81 -9.29 -10.32
CA LEU A 71 -2.28 -9.41 -10.44
C LEU A 71 -2.87 -8.72 -11.68
N TYR A 72 -2.11 -7.85 -12.35
CA TYR A 72 -2.50 -7.25 -13.63
C TYR A 72 -1.90 -7.99 -14.83
N ASP A 73 -1.04 -8.98 -14.60
CA ASP A 73 -0.43 -9.80 -15.65
C ASP A 73 -1.32 -11.03 -15.96
N PRO A 74 -1.88 -11.15 -17.18
CA PRO A 74 -2.69 -12.30 -17.58
C PRO A 74 -1.95 -13.64 -17.49
N GLU A 75 -0.63 -13.66 -17.67
CA GLU A 75 0.17 -14.90 -17.60
C GLU A 75 0.31 -15.41 -16.17
N CYS A 76 0.10 -14.54 -15.19
CA CYS A 76 0.20 -14.88 -13.77
C CYS A 76 -1.11 -15.35 -13.15
N ILE A 77 -2.23 -15.30 -13.90
CA ILE A 77 -3.56 -15.58 -13.38
C ILE A 77 -4.27 -16.62 -14.26
N SER A 78 -4.93 -17.57 -13.62
CA SER A 78 -5.90 -18.45 -14.27
C SER A 78 -7.20 -18.45 -13.48
N LYS A 79 -8.33 -18.61 -14.18
CA LYS A 79 -9.67 -18.68 -13.58
C LYS A 79 -10.27 -20.04 -13.88
N LEU A 80 -10.66 -20.77 -12.84
CA LEU A 80 -11.23 -22.11 -12.90
C LEU A 80 -12.63 -22.10 -12.31
N GLN A 81 -13.58 -22.76 -12.97
CA GLN A 81 -14.93 -22.94 -12.43
C GLN A 81 -14.92 -24.02 -11.36
N HIS A 82 -15.51 -23.75 -10.19
CA HIS A 82 -15.66 -24.77 -9.15
C HIS A 82 -16.52 -25.95 -9.63
N LYS A 83 -16.02 -27.18 -9.48
CA LYS A 83 -16.64 -28.40 -10.06
C LYS A 83 -18.08 -28.64 -9.63
N GLN A 84 -18.42 -28.33 -8.37
CA GLN A 84 -19.77 -28.56 -7.81
C GLN A 84 -20.64 -27.31 -7.70
N HIS A 85 -20.06 -26.10 -7.88
CA HIS A 85 -20.73 -24.83 -7.57
C HIS A 85 -20.51 -23.87 -8.73
N SER A 86 -21.43 -23.83 -9.68
CA SER A 86 -21.32 -23.01 -10.90
C SER A 86 -21.29 -21.49 -10.65
N ASN A 87 -21.64 -21.07 -9.43
CA ASN A 87 -21.56 -19.68 -8.98
C ASN A 87 -20.19 -19.30 -8.36
N LEU A 88 -19.27 -20.26 -8.17
CA LEU A 88 -17.95 -20.03 -7.59
C LEU A 88 -16.85 -20.11 -8.65
N LEU A 89 -16.17 -18.99 -8.89
CA LEU A 89 -14.99 -18.91 -9.73
C LEU A 89 -13.74 -18.88 -8.85
N LEU A 90 -12.82 -19.80 -9.08
CA LEU A 90 -11.54 -19.89 -8.40
C LEU A 90 -10.50 -19.13 -9.22
N MET A 91 -9.80 -18.21 -8.58
CA MET A 91 -8.66 -17.54 -9.19
C MET A 91 -7.38 -18.21 -8.66
N THR A 92 -6.63 -18.83 -9.55
CA THR A 92 -5.34 -19.45 -9.25
C THR A 92 -4.22 -18.56 -9.76
N LEU A 93 -3.15 -18.43 -8.96
CA LEU A 93 -1.98 -17.65 -9.30
C LEU A 93 -0.86 -18.59 -9.73
N ASN A 94 -0.20 -18.29 -10.85
CA ASN A 94 0.92 -19.09 -11.34
C ASN A 94 2.07 -19.04 -10.32
N SER A 95 2.52 -20.19 -9.83
CA SER A 95 3.59 -20.26 -8.83
C SER A 95 4.90 -19.65 -9.32
N GLU A 96 5.21 -19.74 -10.61
CA GLU A 96 6.42 -19.15 -11.21
C GLU A 96 6.40 -17.62 -11.15
N CYS A 97 5.22 -17.01 -11.21
CA CYS A 97 5.07 -15.55 -11.05
C CYS A 97 5.22 -15.07 -9.60
N PHE A 98 5.10 -15.97 -8.62
CA PHE A 98 5.01 -15.66 -7.19
C PHE A 98 6.10 -16.38 -6.36
N ASP A 99 7.12 -16.92 -7.01
CA ASP A 99 8.23 -17.65 -6.38
C ASP A 99 9.06 -16.74 -5.44
N GLU A 100 9.19 -15.47 -5.78
CA GLU A 100 9.90 -14.45 -5.02
C GLU A 100 9.26 -14.09 -3.67
N PHE A 101 7.99 -14.49 -3.43
CA PHE A 101 7.28 -14.19 -2.19
C PHE A 101 7.32 -15.35 -1.20
N SER A 102 7.60 -15.01 0.05
CA SER A 102 7.47 -15.93 1.17
C SER A 102 6.00 -16.23 1.49
N GLU A 103 5.74 -17.37 2.13
CA GLU A 103 4.40 -17.75 2.61
C GLU A 103 3.80 -16.67 3.54
N LYS A 104 4.64 -16.03 4.37
CA LYS A 104 4.21 -14.95 5.28
C LYS A 104 3.76 -13.70 4.55
N GLU A 105 4.43 -13.34 3.45
CA GLU A 105 4.04 -12.22 2.60
C GLU A 105 2.72 -12.53 1.91
N LEU A 106 2.61 -13.69 1.26
CA LEU A 106 1.38 -14.12 0.59
C LEU A 106 0.18 -14.10 1.55
N LEU A 107 0.34 -14.70 2.74
CA LEU A 107 -0.70 -14.73 3.76
C LEU A 107 -1.12 -13.33 4.24
N PHE A 108 -0.16 -12.41 4.42
CA PHE A 108 -0.46 -11.04 4.79
C PHE A 108 -1.34 -10.36 3.74
N PHE A 109 -1.00 -10.53 2.46
CA PHE A 109 -1.76 -10.01 1.33
C PHE A 109 -3.02 -10.81 1.00
N LYS A 110 -3.41 -11.79 1.83
CA LYS A 110 -4.62 -12.62 1.69
C LYS A 110 -4.57 -13.56 0.48
N ILE A 111 -3.36 -13.93 0.08
CA ILE A 111 -3.10 -14.97 -0.91
C ILE A 111 -2.81 -16.27 -0.16
N ARG A 112 -3.57 -17.32 -0.47
CA ARG A 112 -3.33 -18.66 0.08
C ARG A 112 -2.21 -19.32 -0.72
N ASP A 113 -1.12 -19.63 -0.05
CA ASP A 113 -0.05 -20.42 -0.66
C ASP A 113 -0.46 -21.89 -0.72
N VAL A 114 -0.49 -22.44 -1.93
CA VAL A 114 -0.82 -23.85 -2.20
C VAL A 114 0.25 -24.50 -3.07
N ARG A 115 1.46 -23.92 -3.15
CA ARG A 115 2.56 -24.44 -3.98
C ARG A 115 2.96 -25.87 -3.61
N ASN A 116 2.72 -26.27 -2.36
CA ASN A 116 3.02 -27.62 -1.86
C ASN A 116 1.82 -28.59 -1.95
N ASN A 117 0.69 -28.16 -2.53
CA ASN A 117 -0.50 -29.00 -2.69
C ASN A 117 -0.57 -29.60 -4.09
N SER A 118 -1.15 -30.80 -4.19
CA SER A 118 -1.42 -31.43 -5.49
C SER A 118 -2.60 -30.74 -6.21
N TYR A 119 -2.64 -30.82 -7.55
CA TYR A 119 -3.77 -30.30 -8.33
C TYR A 119 -5.10 -30.94 -7.90
N SER A 120 -5.09 -32.20 -7.48
CA SER A 120 -6.25 -32.90 -6.93
C SER A 120 -6.73 -32.29 -5.62
N GLU A 121 -5.82 -31.95 -4.70
CA GLU A 121 -6.16 -31.31 -3.42
C GLU A 121 -6.74 -29.92 -3.62
N ILE A 122 -6.15 -29.12 -4.51
CA ILE A 122 -6.60 -27.74 -4.76
C ILE A 122 -8.01 -27.73 -5.40
N ASN A 123 -8.32 -28.73 -6.23
CA ASN A 123 -9.62 -28.87 -6.88
C ASN A 123 -10.64 -29.66 -6.07
N ASP A 124 -10.32 -30.04 -4.83
CA ASP A 124 -11.25 -30.72 -3.94
C ASP A 124 -12.27 -29.69 -3.40
N PRO A 125 -13.58 -29.90 -3.65
CA PRO A 125 -14.64 -29.07 -3.07
C PRO A 125 -14.56 -28.91 -1.55
N GLU A 126 -14.11 -29.93 -0.80
CA GLU A 126 -13.97 -29.83 0.65
C GLU A 126 -12.86 -28.86 1.05
N PHE A 127 -11.72 -28.90 0.36
CA PHE A 127 -10.59 -27.98 0.56
C PHE A 127 -10.99 -26.51 0.36
N ILE A 128 -11.93 -26.26 -0.56
CA ILE A 128 -12.44 -24.93 -0.89
C ILE A 128 -13.48 -24.47 0.14
N GLN A 129 -14.38 -25.38 0.58
CA GLN A 129 -15.43 -25.08 1.56
C GLN A 129 -14.91 -24.78 2.96
N GLN A 130 -13.71 -25.27 3.31
CA GLN A 130 -13.06 -24.96 4.59
C GLN A 130 -12.70 -23.47 4.75
N THR A 131 -12.77 -22.68 3.67
CA THR A 131 -12.39 -21.26 3.68
C THR A 131 -13.50 -20.37 3.15
N GLU A 132 -13.69 -19.21 3.78
CA GLU A 132 -14.63 -18.20 3.28
C GLU A 132 -14.19 -17.74 1.87
N PRO A 133 -15.09 -17.74 0.87
CA PRO A 133 -14.76 -17.22 -0.46
C PRO A 133 -14.29 -15.77 -0.39
N VAL A 134 -13.12 -15.50 -0.94
CA VAL A 134 -12.53 -14.16 -0.97
C VAL A 134 -12.44 -13.67 -2.40
N ASN A 135 -12.94 -12.44 -2.65
CA ASN A 135 -12.57 -11.70 -3.85
C ASN A 135 -11.11 -11.25 -3.70
N ILE A 136 -10.20 -12.03 -4.27
CA ILE A 136 -8.75 -11.85 -4.14
C ILE A 136 -8.29 -10.52 -4.73
N GLU A 137 -8.82 -10.13 -5.90
CA GLU A 137 -8.52 -8.85 -6.55
C GLU A 137 -8.85 -7.69 -5.59
N ALA A 138 -10.03 -7.70 -4.97
CA ALA A 138 -10.44 -6.65 -4.03
C ALA A 138 -9.65 -6.68 -2.70
N LYS A 139 -9.46 -7.86 -2.10
CA LYS A 139 -8.79 -7.96 -0.78
C LYS A 139 -7.29 -7.68 -0.88
N VAL A 140 -6.61 -8.22 -1.88
CA VAL A 140 -5.20 -7.95 -2.12
C VAL A 140 -5.01 -6.47 -2.40
N LEU A 141 -5.82 -5.90 -3.30
CA LEU A 141 -5.78 -4.47 -3.61
C LEU A 141 -5.98 -3.63 -2.34
N PHE A 142 -6.96 -3.93 -1.50
CA PHE A 142 -7.22 -3.11 -0.31
C PHE A 142 -6.11 -3.20 0.73
N THR A 143 -5.51 -4.38 0.91
CA THR A 143 -4.32 -4.55 1.76
C THR A 143 -3.14 -3.75 1.20
N SER A 144 -2.88 -3.84 -0.10
CA SER A 144 -1.83 -3.07 -0.77
C SER A 144 -2.06 -1.56 -0.66
N LEU A 145 -3.29 -1.09 -0.89
CA LEU A 145 -3.65 0.31 -0.71
C LEU A 145 -3.42 0.78 0.72
N ALA A 146 -3.70 -0.06 1.72
CA ALA A 146 -3.45 0.27 3.13
C ALA A 146 -1.96 0.45 3.42
N VAL A 147 -1.11 -0.49 2.97
CA VAL A 147 0.35 -0.43 3.21
C VAL A 147 0.99 0.75 2.46
N ILE A 148 0.65 0.96 1.19
CA ILE A 148 1.18 2.08 0.39
C ILE A 148 0.71 3.41 1.00
N THR A 149 -0.55 3.50 1.46
CA THR A 149 -1.06 4.71 2.12
C THR A 149 -0.38 4.97 3.46
N LYS A 150 -0.11 3.93 4.28
CA LYS A 150 0.70 4.06 5.51
C LYS A 150 2.06 4.67 5.19
N SER A 151 2.75 4.12 4.19
CA SER A 151 4.06 4.61 3.75
C SER A 151 3.99 6.08 3.32
N ALA A 152 2.98 6.45 2.52
CA ALA A 152 2.77 7.83 2.09
C ALA A 152 2.51 8.78 3.26
N ALA A 153 1.71 8.34 4.24
CA ALA A 153 1.42 9.11 5.44
C ALA A 153 2.68 9.35 6.28
N ALA A 154 3.52 8.34 6.47
CA ALA A 154 4.79 8.48 7.18
C ALA A 154 5.70 9.52 6.51
N LEU A 155 5.85 9.44 5.18
CA LEU A 155 6.61 10.41 4.39
C LEU A 155 6.07 11.84 4.52
N LEU A 156 4.75 12.00 4.43
CA LEU A 156 4.11 13.31 4.56
C LEU A 156 4.32 13.88 5.96
N ILE A 157 4.07 13.10 7.01
CA ILE A 157 4.23 13.57 8.39
C ILE A 157 5.66 14.01 8.65
N LYS A 158 6.64 13.20 8.28
CA LYS A 158 8.05 13.52 8.53
C LYS A 158 8.53 14.75 7.76
N ARG A 159 8.09 14.93 6.52
CA ARG A 159 8.68 15.92 5.60
C ARG A 159 7.87 17.21 5.44
N TYR A 160 6.55 17.15 5.62
CA TYR A 160 5.65 18.25 5.26
C TYR A 160 4.71 18.67 6.40
N LEU A 161 4.36 17.76 7.31
CA LEU A 161 3.38 18.06 8.35
C LEU A 161 4.05 18.35 9.69
N LYS A 162 3.53 19.33 10.44
CA LYS A 162 4.04 19.69 11.77
C LYS A 162 3.44 18.83 12.90
N LYS A 163 2.33 18.13 12.61
CA LYS A 163 1.57 17.32 13.57
C LYS A 163 0.84 16.20 12.83
N VAL A 164 0.41 15.18 13.57
CA VAL A 164 -0.45 14.11 13.05
C VAL A 164 -1.83 14.70 12.72
N PRO A 165 -2.32 14.57 11.47
CA PRO A 165 -3.66 14.98 11.08
C PRO A 165 -4.76 14.27 11.87
N THR A 166 -5.87 14.97 12.08
CA THR A 166 -7.04 14.43 12.81
C THR A 166 -8.05 13.76 11.87
N THR A 167 -7.92 13.98 10.56
CA THR A 167 -8.73 13.36 9.53
C THR A 167 -7.90 13.12 8.28
N TRP A 168 -8.07 11.94 7.71
CA TRP A 168 -7.43 11.50 6.47
C TRP A 168 -8.51 11.22 5.43
N LYS A 169 -8.39 11.86 4.27
CA LYS A 169 -9.15 11.49 3.07
C LYS A 169 -8.15 11.15 1.98
N VAL A 170 -8.20 9.93 1.48
CA VAL A 170 -7.25 9.43 0.50
C VAL A 170 -8.02 8.99 -0.73
N LEU A 171 -7.68 9.57 -1.87
CA LEU A 171 -8.07 9.06 -3.17
C LEU A 171 -6.85 8.34 -3.75
N SER A 172 -6.98 7.03 -3.94
CA SER A 172 -5.99 6.19 -4.59
C SER A 172 -6.42 5.87 -6.01
N ILE A 173 -5.49 5.94 -6.96
CA ILE A 173 -5.73 5.62 -8.36
C ILE A 173 -4.56 4.73 -8.84
N PRO A 174 -4.73 3.39 -8.80
CA PRO A 174 -3.77 2.47 -9.39
C PRO A 174 -3.80 2.56 -10.92
N TYR A 175 -2.62 2.51 -11.53
CA TYR A 175 -2.40 2.34 -12.96
C TYR A 175 -1.40 1.21 -13.18
N HIS A 176 -1.64 0.39 -14.21
CA HIS A 176 -0.70 -0.58 -14.71
C HIS A 176 -0.22 -0.14 -16.11
N GLY A 177 1.05 -0.39 -16.44
CA GLY A 177 1.62 -0.02 -17.72
C GLY A 177 3.15 0.00 -17.70
N ILE A 178 3.77 0.47 -18.78
CA ILE A 178 5.22 0.59 -18.85
C ILE A 178 5.64 1.79 -17.97
N THR A 179 6.21 1.50 -16.80
CA THR A 179 6.61 2.52 -15.83
C THR A 179 8.11 2.70 -15.66
N GLU A 180 8.92 1.81 -16.22
CA GLU A 180 10.38 1.80 -16.09
C GLU A 180 11.01 3.09 -16.65
N GLU A 181 10.51 3.53 -17.80
CA GLU A 181 10.97 4.76 -18.48
C GLU A 181 10.31 6.03 -17.95
N LEU A 182 9.28 5.94 -17.10
CA LEU A 182 8.59 7.12 -16.59
C LEU A 182 9.50 7.91 -15.65
N ASN A 183 9.63 9.20 -15.95
CA ASN A 183 10.29 10.17 -15.11
C ASN A 183 9.43 11.45 -15.04
N PHE A 184 9.04 11.83 -13.82
CA PHE A 184 8.28 13.06 -13.57
C PHE A 184 9.09 14.17 -12.91
N ASP A 185 10.43 14.10 -12.93
CA ASP A 185 11.31 15.07 -12.28
C ASP A 185 11.05 16.50 -12.76
N THR A 186 10.72 16.66 -14.04
CA THR A 186 10.40 17.96 -14.66
C THR A 186 9.05 18.54 -14.20
N ILE A 187 8.12 17.69 -13.73
CA ILE A 187 6.73 18.08 -13.39
C ILE A 187 6.50 18.11 -11.88
N LEU A 188 7.07 17.16 -11.16
CA LEU A 188 6.88 16.91 -9.73
C LEU A 188 8.12 17.24 -8.91
N GLY A 189 9.23 17.64 -9.56
CA GLY A 189 10.54 17.78 -8.92
C GLY A 189 11.23 16.44 -8.78
N GLN A 190 12.50 16.45 -8.37
CA GLN A 190 13.32 15.25 -8.27
C GLN A 190 12.65 14.15 -7.45
N ALA A 191 12.55 12.97 -8.05
CA ALA A 191 12.21 11.73 -7.36
C ALA A 191 13.04 11.63 -6.08
N LYS A 192 12.38 11.25 -4.99
CA LYS A 192 13.07 10.88 -3.77
C LYS A 192 13.28 9.38 -3.81
N PRO A 193 14.53 8.88 -3.71
CA PRO A 193 14.76 7.45 -3.64
C PRO A 193 14.04 6.92 -2.40
N PHE A 194 13.18 5.94 -2.61
CA PHE A 194 12.43 5.24 -1.57
C PHE A 194 12.89 3.79 -1.50
N ASP A 195 13.02 3.15 -2.67
CA ASP A 195 13.72 1.89 -2.91
C ASP A 195 14.63 2.04 -4.15
N ILE A 196 15.57 1.10 -4.36
CA ILE A 196 16.36 0.96 -5.60
C ILE A 196 15.43 0.95 -6.83
N ASP A 197 14.27 0.32 -6.71
CA ASP A 197 13.32 0.13 -7.83
C ASP A 197 12.04 0.99 -7.71
N VAL A 198 11.89 1.77 -6.62
CA VAL A 198 10.66 2.52 -6.34
C VAL A 198 10.96 4.02 -6.34
N LYS A 199 10.43 4.71 -7.36
CA LYS A 199 10.46 6.18 -7.43
C LYS A 199 9.26 6.73 -6.67
N VAL A 200 9.50 7.67 -5.76
CA VAL A 200 8.44 8.37 -5.04
C VAL A 200 8.52 9.87 -5.29
N TYR A 201 7.40 10.43 -5.76
CA TYR A 201 7.20 11.86 -5.94
C TYR A 201 6.20 12.39 -4.93
N ILE A 202 6.49 13.54 -4.32
CA ILE A 202 5.57 14.20 -3.39
C ILE A 202 5.43 15.65 -3.79
N LYS A 203 4.19 16.11 -3.96
CA LYS A 203 3.87 17.49 -4.33
C LYS A 203 2.78 18.06 -3.44
N ASP A 204 3.06 19.20 -2.81
CA ASP A 204 2.04 20.01 -2.15
C ASP A 204 1.17 20.69 -3.22
N MET A 205 -0.12 20.37 -3.22
CA MET A 205 -1.11 20.89 -4.17
C MET A 205 -1.88 22.10 -3.64
N LYS A 206 -1.44 22.64 -2.47
CA LYS A 206 -2.06 23.68 -1.65
C LYS A 206 -3.38 23.25 -1.03
N SER A 207 -3.80 23.95 0.02
CA SER A 207 -5.07 23.73 0.73
C SER A 207 -5.19 22.33 1.33
N ASP A 208 -4.14 21.92 2.06
CA ASP A 208 -4.10 20.66 2.81
C ASP A 208 -4.30 19.42 1.90
N LEU A 209 -3.88 19.52 0.63
CA LEU A 209 -3.91 18.44 -0.34
C LEU A 209 -2.49 18.15 -0.81
N TYR A 210 -2.10 16.90 -0.71
CA TYR A 210 -0.81 16.39 -1.18
C TYR A 210 -1.04 15.34 -2.26
N LEU A 211 -0.18 15.35 -3.27
CA LEU A 211 -0.05 14.26 -4.23
C LEU A 211 1.19 13.47 -3.87
N VAL A 212 1.03 12.17 -3.66
CA VAL A 212 2.14 11.21 -3.56
C VAL A 212 2.02 10.23 -4.72
N VAL A 213 3.08 10.05 -5.49
CA VAL A 213 3.12 9.11 -6.62
C VAL A 213 4.18 8.07 -6.37
N TYR A 214 3.81 6.80 -6.35
CA TYR A 214 4.73 5.66 -6.35
C TYR A 214 4.80 5.08 -7.76
N ILE A 215 6.00 4.75 -8.22
CA ILE A 215 6.25 4.13 -9.52
C ILE A 215 7.26 3.00 -9.35
N ALA A 216 6.85 1.78 -9.68
CA ALA A 216 7.72 0.59 -9.68
C ALA A 216 7.06 -0.58 -10.43
N TYR A 217 7.85 -1.50 -10.98
CA TYR A 217 7.40 -2.82 -11.45
C TYR A 217 6.20 -2.79 -12.42
N GLY A 218 6.14 -1.83 -13.33
CA GLY A 218 5.00 -1.69 -14.26
C GLY A 218 3.73 -1.14 -13.61
N VAL A 219 3.83 -0.56 -12.42
CA VAL A 219 2.70 -0.02 -11.65
C VAL A 219 2.98 1.43 -11.23
N MET A 220 1.95 2.25 -11.32
CA MET A 220 1.95 3.64 -10.88
C MET A 220 0.75 3.89 -9.97
N PHE A 221 1.01 4.43 -8.79
CA PHE A 221 -0.02 4.74 -7.79
C PHE A 221 -0.10 6.23 -7.54
N TYR A 222 -1.20 6.86 -7.90
CA TYR A 222 -1.51 8.22 -7.47
C TYR A 222 -2.27 8.19 -6.15
N LEU A 223 -1.71 8.83 -5.13
CA LEU A 223 -2.37 9.07 -3.84
C LEU A 223 -2.59 10.56 -3.65
N PHE A 224 -3.84 10.98 -3.74
CA PHE A 224 -4.26 12.33 -3.36
C PHE A 224 -4.73 12.30 -1.91
N ILE A 225 -3.89 12.84 -1.03
CA ILE A 225 -4.09 12.83 0.42
C ILE A 225 -4.53 14.22 0.85
N GLN A 226 -5.81 14.35 1.21
CA GLN A 226 -6.35 15.55 1.81
C GLN A 226 -6.42 15.38 3.32
N ILE A 227 -5.75 16.29 4.03
CA ILE A 227 -5.78 16.39 5.48
C ILE A 227 -6.71 17.53 5.91
N ASP A 228 -7.11 17.52 7.19
CA ASP A 228 -7.81 18.57 7.95
C ASP A 228 -8.43 19.75 7.15
N GLY A 229 -9.76 19.88 7.12
CA GLY A 229 -10.43 21.12 6.64
C GLY A 229 -10.43 21.38 5.13
N GLY A 230 -9.74 20.55 4.33
CA GLY A 230 -9.72 20.68 2.88
C GLY A 230 -11.11 20.64 2.23
N ARG A 231 -11.44 21.69 1.47
CA ARG A 231 -12.72 21.86 0.73
C ARG A 231 -12.72 21.25 -0.67
N ARG A 232 -11.56 20.84 -1.19
CA ARG A 232 -11.47 20.26 -2.52
C ARG A 232 -12.25 18.95 -2.57
N LYS A 233 -13.08 18.82 -3.61
CA LYS A 233 -13.82 17.60 -3.89
C LYS A 233 -12.86 16.62 -4.58
N LEU A 234 -12.33 15.66 -3.82
CA LEU A 234 -11.51 14.56 -4.37
C LEU A 234 -12.23 13.83 -5.52
N LYS A 235 -13.58 13.81 -5.50
CA LYS A 235 -14.41 13.32 -6.62
C LYS A 235 -14.13 14.04 -7.95
N ASP A 236 -13.87 15.35 -7.93
CA ASP A 236 -13.58 16.11 -9.16
C ASP A 236 -12.18 15.79 -9.70
N ILE A 237 -11.25 15.41 -8.82
CA ILE A 237 -9.95 14.88 -9.22
C ILE A 237 -10.13 13.49 -9.84
N ALA A 238 -10.91 12.61 -9.19
CA ALA A 238 -11.18 11.25 -9.69
C ALA A 238 -11.76 11.24 -11.11
N LYS A 239 -12.62 12.21 -11.45
CA LYS A 239 -13.20 12.36 -12.80
C LYS A 239 -12.17 12.61 -13.91
N LYS A 240 -10.95 13.02 -13.57
CA LYS A 240 -9.88 13.25 -14.56
C LYS A 240 -9.14 11.97 -14.95
N PHE A 241 -9.38 10.87 -14.24
CA PHE A 241 -8.72 9.57 -14.44
C PHE A 241 -9.74 8.58 -15.00
N ASN A 242 -10.29 8.89 -16.17
CA ASN A 242 -11.43 8.16 -16.76
C ASN A 242 -11.10 6.74 -17.24
N ASP A 243 -9.82 6.40 -17.27
CA ASP A 243 -9.24 5.13 -17.69
C ASP A 243 -8.75 4.27 -16.51
N ALA A 244 -9.00 4.69 -15.27
CA ALA A 244 -8.65 3.93 -14.07
C ALA A 244 -9.77 3.88 -13.02
N ASP A 245 -9.69 2.88 -12.15
CA ASP A 245 -10.61 2.69 -11.04
C ASP A 245 -10.15 3.50 -9.81
N PRO A 246 -10.85 4.58 -9.41
CA PRO A 246 -10.47 5.37 -8.26
C PRO A 246 -11.05 4.76 -6.97
N TYR A 247 -10.22 4.66 -5.94
CA TYR A 247 -10.60 4.14 -4.62
C TYR A 247 -10.49 5.23 -3.56
N PHE A 248 -11.52 5.34 -2.73
CA PHE A 248 -11.61 6.36 -1.70
C PHE A 248 -11.62 5.77 -0.29
N PHE A 249 -10.80 6.37 0.56
CA PHE A 249 -10.76 6.16 1.99
C PHE A 249 -11.04 7.49 2.72
N LYS A 250 -11.80 7.38 3.81
CA LYS A 250 -11.95 8.45 4.81
C LYS A 250 -11.92 7.84 6.20
N GLY A 251 -10.98 8.28 7.01
CA GLY A 251 -10.82 7.86 8.40
C GLY A 251 -10.30 8.98 9.29
N LYS A 252 -10.29 8.72 10.60
CA LYS A 252 -9.64 9.61 11.58
C LYS A 252 -8.16 9.28 11.70
N PHE A 253 -7.81 8.00 11.53
CA PHE A 253 -6.46 7.49 11.76
C PHE A 253 -6.01 6.61 10.60
N ILE A 254 -4.69 6.44 10.46
CA ILE A 254 -4.11 5.54 9.45
C ILE A 254 -4.50 4.08 9.75
N ASN A 255 -4.56 3.69 11.03
CA ASN A 255 -5.01 2.36 11.44
C ASN A 255 -6.42 1.99 10.95
N ASP A 256 -7.28 2.97 10.67
CA ASP A 256 -8.62 2.69 10.15
C ASP A 256 -8.55 1.93 8.81
N LEU A 257 -7.45 2.08 8.05
CA LEU A 257 -7.19 1.36 6.79
C LEU A 257 -7.22 -0.16 6.94
N LEU A 258 -6.87 -0.70 8.11
CA LEU A 258 -6.76 -2.15 8.34
C LEU A 258 -8.11 -2.87 8.27
N SER A 259 -9.19 -2.17 8.62
CA SER A 259 -10.56 -2.70 8.59
C SER A 259 -11.44 -2.00 7.55
N TYR A 260 -10.92 -0.99 6.86
CA TYR A 260 -11.68 -0.21 5.90
C TYR A 260 -11.93 -0.96 4.59
N ARG A 261 -13.19 -0.96 4.15
CA ARG A 261 -13.56 -1.36 2.80
C ARG A 261 -13.47 -0.14 1.88
N TRP A 262 -12.41 -0.08 1.08
CA TRP A 262 -12.19 1.01 0.12
C TRP A 262 -13.41 1.16 -0.79
N ARG A 263 -13.85 2.41 -0.99
CA ARG A 263 -15.02 2.72 -1.81
C ARG A 263 -14.55 3.03 -3.22
N LYS A 264 -14.89 2.18 -4.19
CA LYS A 264 -14.75 2.53 -5.60
C LYS A 264 -15.62 3.77 -5.88
N ILE A 265 -15.04 4.80 -6.46
CA ILE A 265 -15.77 5.97 -6.92
C ILE A 265 -16.26 5.65 -8.33
N ASN A 266 -17.57 5.43 -8.46
CA ASN A 266 -18.19 5.37 -9.78
C ASN A 266 -18.05 6.77 -10.42
N GLN A 267 -17.52 6.78 -11.65
CA GLN A 267 -17.26 8.00 -12.42
C GLN A 267 -18.53 8.52 -13.08
#